data_AF-A0A1G7XDE6-F1
#
_entry.id   AF-A0A1G7XDE6-F1
#
_cell.length_a   1.000
_cell.length_b   1.000
_cell.length_c   1.000
_cell.angle_alpha   90.00
_cell.angle_beta   90.00
_cell.angle_gamma   90.00
#
_symmetry.space_group_name_H-M   'P 1'
#
loop_
_entity.id
_entity.type
_entity.pdbx_description
1 polymer ?
#
loop_
_entity_poly.entity_id
_entity_poly.type
_entity_poly.pdbx_seq_one_letter_code
_entity_poly.pdbx_strand_id
1 'polypeptide(L)'
;MYELYRIIEINGPGVLIILAILLFGKKMIEYFFSKTIELKKTELNQKLENYKTKLEQQNRDFQHDLDLKLNEFNIQFSKLHQDRAEVIRQLYHKIIELQSAMTVFTRKVHPIIKSAEKEKKERLDRVNKAIHNFVNYYMPNKIYFDKDLAKKLDNLSNEYRTKGWDFAQMSSHLSEYKMAKGSYDIYQKKLDKISDIVIKEFPKIIEELEDEFRTILGVK
;
A
#
# COMPACT_ATOMS: atom_id res chain seq x y z
N MET A 1 -74.12 -27.31 47.01
CA MET A 1 -74.24 -27.38 48.49
C MET A 1 -75.10 -28.56 48.95
N TYR A 2 -76.26 -28.80 48.34
CA TYR A 2 -77.16 -29.91 48.73
C TYR A 2 -76.52 -31.31 48.60
N GLU A 3 -75.79 -31.56 47.52
CA GLU A 3 -75.00 -32.80 47.30
C GLU A 3 -73.89 -33.04 48.34
N LEU A 4 -73.24 -31.97 48.81
CA LEU A 4 -72.12 -32.06 49.76
C LEU A 4 -72.61 -32.45 51.16
N TYR A 5 -73.77 -31.93 51.56
CA TYR A 5 -74.41 -32.19 52.85
C TYR A 5 -74.81 -33.66 52.99
N ARG A 6 -75.34 -34.24 51.91
CA ARG A 6 -75.81 -35.64 51.85
C ARG A 6 -74.66 -36.66 51.93
N ILE A 7 -73.49 -36.34 51.38
CA ILE A 7 -72.28 -37.18 51.44
C ILE A 7 -71.69 -37.22 52.87
N ILE A 8 -71.78 -36.09 53.59
CA ILE A 8 -71.31 -35.95 54.98
C ILE A 8 -72.21 -36.74 55.95
N GLU A 9 -73.52 -36.77 55.68
CA GLU A 9 -74.51 -37.50 56.48
C GLU A 9 -74.38 -39.03 56.37
N ILE A 10 -73.96 -39.54 55.20
CA ILE A 10 -73.82 -40.98 54.91
C ILE A 10 -72.46 -41.54 55.37
N ASN A 11 -71.37 -40.76 55.27
CA ASN A 11 -70.00 -41.26 55.44
C ASN A 11 -69.28 -40.73 56.70
N GLY A 12 -69.93 -39.87 57.49
CA GLY A 12 -69.40 -39.36 58.76
C GLY A 12 -68.28 -38.30 58.64
N PRO A 13 -67.70 -37.87 59.77
CA PRO A 13 -66.72 -36.76 59.83
C PRO A 13 -65.41 -37.04 59.09
N GLY A 14 -65.11 -38.30 58.76
CA GLY A 14 -63.92 -38.68 57.98
C GLY A 14 -63.82 -38.01 56.61
N VAL A 15 -64.96 -37.68 55.98
CA VAL A 15 -65.00 -36.96 54.69
C VAL A 15 -64.43 -35.54 54.80
N LEU A 16 -64.67 -34.85 55.91
CA LEU A 16 -64.16 -33.50 56.16
C LEU A 16 -62.63 -33.50 56.33
N ILE A 17 -62.09 -34.54 56.98
CA ILE A 17 -60.65 -34.71 57.17
C ILE A 17 -59.96 -34.96 55.81
N ILE A 18 -60.54 -35.82 54.97
CA ILE A 18 -60.02 -36.10 53.62
C ILE A 18 -60.05 -34.83 52.75
N LEU A 19 -61.13 -34.06 52.79
CA LEU A 19 -61.23 -32.77 52.08
C LEU A 19 -60.17 -31.75 52.56
N ALA A 20 -59.95 -31.65 53.88
CA ALA A 20 -58.93 -30.78 54.44
C ALA A 20 -57.52 -31.20 54.00
N ILE A 21 -57.21 -32.50 54.00
CA ILE A 21 -55.93 -33.04 53.53
C ILE A 21 -55.75 -32.78 52.03
N LEU A 22 -56.78 -32.96 51.21
CA LEU A 22 -56.74 -32.67 49.78
C LEU A 22 -56.52 -31.18 49.50
N LEU A 23 -57.21 -30.30 50.22
CA LEU A 23 -57.05 -28.84 50.09
C LEU A 23 -55.66 -28.38 50.56
N PHE A 24 -55.17 -28.92 51.66
CA PHE A 24 -53.84 -28.62 52.18
C PHE A 24 -52.74 -29.15 51.26
N GLY A 25 -52.88 -30.40 50.79
CA GLY A 25 -51.99 -31.00 49.80
C GLY A 25 -51.95 -30.21 48.49
N LYS A 26 -53.11 -29.78 47.98
CA LYS A 26 -53.21 -28.89 46.81
C LYS A 26 -52.46 -27.58 47.04
N LYS A 27 -52.69 -26.90 48.17
CA LYS A 27 -51.99 -25.65 48.51
C LYS A 27 -50.47 -25.82 48.63
N MET A 28 -50.03 -26.92 49.24
CA MET A 28 -48.60 -27.22 49.37
C MET A 28 -47.96 -27.47 47.99
N ILE A 29 -48.62 -28.24 47.13
CA ILE A 29 -48.19 -28.48 45.76
C ILE A 29 -48.10 -27.15 44.98
N GLU A 30 -49.16 -26.33 45.02
CA GLU A 30 -49.17 -25.01 44.37
C GLU A 30 -48.04 -24.10 44.87
N TYR A 31 -47.80 -24.08 46.19
CA TYR A 31 -46.71 -23.33 46.79
C TYR A 31 -45.34 -23.80 46.29
N PHE A 32 -45.04 -25.10 46.36
CA PHE A 32 -43.76 -25.64 45.88
C PHE A 32 -43.54 -25.42 44.38
N PHE A 33 -44.58 -25.60 43.56
CA PHE A 33 -44.49 -25.34 42.12
C PHE A 33 -44.27 -23.86 41.84
N SER A 34 -45.03 -22.97 42.48
CA SER A 34 -44.86 -21.52 42.31
C SER A 34 -43.45 -21.07 42.68
N LYS A 35 -42.90 -21.57 43.79
CA LYS A 35 -41.53 -21.24 44.22
C LYS A 35 -40.47 -21.78 43.28
N THR A 36 -40.64 -23.01 42.78
CA THR A 36 -39.73 -23.62 41.81
C THR A 36 -39.73 -22.86 40.49
N ILE A 37 -40.91 -22.44 40.02
CA ILE A 37 -41.07 -21.61 38.81
C ILE A 37 -40.39 -20.25 39.00
N GLU A 38 -40.58 -19.60 40.14
CA GLU A 38 -39.96 -18.32 40.46
C GLU A 38 -38.42 -18.42 40.48
N LEU A 39 -37.89 -19.47 41.12
CA LEU A 39 -36.46 -19.74 41.16
C LEU A 39 -35.90 -20.01 39.75
N LYS A 40 -36.57 -20.85 38.95
CA LYS A 40 -36.14 -21.13 37.58
C LYS A 40 -36.21 -19.91 36.68
N LYS A 41 -37.23 -19.07 36.82
CA LYS A 41 -37.35 -17.79 36.10
C LYS A 41 -36.19 -16.85 36.46
N THR A 42 -35.84 -16.77 37.74
CA THR A 42 -34.72 -15.96 38.22
C THR A 42 -33.38 -16.49 37.70
N GLU A 43 -33.16 -17.80 37.76
CA GLU A 43 -31.96 -18.45 37.22
C GLU A 43 -31.83 -18.22 35.70
N LEU A 44 -32.93 -18.32 34.96
CA LEU A 44 -32.95 -18.07 33.52
C LEU A 44 -32.63 -16.61 33.19
N ASN A 45 -33.22 -15.67 33.94
CA ASN A 45 -32.95 -14.24 33.79
C ASN A 45 -31.49 -13.89 34.10
N GLN A 46 -30.91 -14.47 35.17
CA GLN A 46 -29.50 -14.29 35.48
C GLN A 46 -28.59 -14.85 34.38
N LYS A 47 -28.88 -16.05 33.87
CA LYS A 47 -28.14 -16.62 32.74
C LYS A 47 -28.24 -15.73 31.50
N LEU A 48 -29.43 -15.23 31.19
CA LEU A 48 -29.65 -14.34 30.06
C LEU A 48 -28.83 -13.05 30.18
N GLU A 49 -28.84 -12.39 31.34
CA GLU A 49 -28.05 -11.18 31.55
C GLU A 49 -26.55 -11.43 31.53
N ASN A 50 -26.10 -12.57 32.06
CA ASN A 50 -24.70 -12.98 31.95
C ASN A 50 -24.30 -13.21 30.48
N TYR A 51 -25.15 -13.86 29.67
CA TYR A 51 -24.89 -14.05 28.25
C TYR A 51 -24.86 -12.73 27.47
N LYS A 52 -25.80 -11.82 27.75
CA LYS A 52 -25.80 -10.48 27.13
C LYS A 52 -24.52 -9.71 27.46
N THR A 53 -24.16 -9.66 28.75
CA THR A 53 -22.95 -8.97 29.22
C THR A 53 -21.69 -9.56 28.55
N LYS A 54 -21.62 -10.89 28.45
CA LYS A 54 -20.51 -11.58 27.79
C LYS A 54 -20.45 -11.26 26.30
N LEU A 55 -21.60 -11.24 25.61
CA LEU A 55 -21.67 -10.92 24.19
C LEU A 55 -21.28 -9.46 23.93
N GLU A 56 -21.75 -8.53 24.75
CA GLU A 56 -21.36 -7.12 24.67
C GLU A 56 -19.87 -6.93 24.91
N GLN A 57 -19.31 -7.63 25.91
CA GLN A 57 -17.88 -7.59 26.17
C GLN A 57 -17.09 -8.13 24.97
N GLN A 58 -17.47 -9.28 24.43
CA GLN A 58 -16.84 -9.84 23.23
C GLN A 58 -16.91 -8.88 22.05
N ASN A 59 -18.04 -8.21 21.85
CA ASN A 59 -18.20 -7.25 20.77
C ASN A 59 -17.30 -6.02 20.95
N ARG A 60 -17.19 -5.50 22.18
CA ARG A 60 -16.25 -4.42 22.51
C ARG A 60 -14.79 -4.84 22.29
N ASP A 61 -14.43 -6.05 22.69
CA ASP A 61 -13.09 -6.58 22.51
C ASP A 61 -12.74 -6.74 21.02
N PHE A 62 -13.69 -7.25 20.20
CA PHE A 62 -13.53 -7.34 18.75
C PHE A 62 -13.41 -5.98 18.08
N GLN A 63 -14.21 -5.00 18.47
CA GLN A 63 -14.11 -3.63 17.96
C GLN A 63 -12.74 -3.01 18.30
N HIS A 64 -12.29 -3.20 19.52
CA HIS A 64 -10.98 -2.71 19.94
C HIS A 64 -9.83 -3.34 19.14
N ASP A 65 -9.86 -4.66 18.91
CA ASP A 65 -8.86 -5.35 18.09
C ASP A 65 -8.85 -4.85 16.63
N LEU A 66 -10.03 -4.61 16.06
CA LEU A 66 -10.16 -4.03 14.72
C LEU A 66 -9.57 -2.62 14.66
N ASP A 67 -9.88 -1.77 15.64
CA ASP A 67 -9.36 -0.40 15.70
C ASP A 67 -7.84 -0.38 15.85
N LEU A 68 -7.27 -1.27 16.67
CA LEU A 68 -5.82 -1.41 16.80
C LEU A 68 -5.16 -1.81 15.48
N LYS A 69 -5.70 -2.83 14.79
CA LYS A 69 -5.19 -3.29 13.49
C LYS A 69 -5.31 -2.22 12.42
N LEU A 70 -6.43 -1.49 12.40
CA LEU A 70 -6.63 -0.40 11.46
C LEU A 70 -5.63 0.74 11.70
N ASN A 71 -5.40 1.10 12.96
CA ASN A 71 -4.40 2.11 13.31
C ASN A 71 -2.98 1.67 12.93
N GLU A 72 -2.60 0.42 13.20
CA GLU A 72 -1.30 -0.13 12.79
C GLU A 72 -1.14 -0.07 11.27
N PHE A 73 -2.14 -0.54 10.52
CA PHE A 73 -2.15 -0.47 9.06
C PHE A 73 -2.01 0.97 8.56
N ASN A 74 -2.77 1.91 9.11
CA ASN A 74 -2.71 3.33 8.72
C ASN A 74 -1.33 3.95 8.99
N ILE A 75 -0.68 3.61 10.10
CA ILE A 75 0.67 4.09 10.43
C ILE A 75 1.68 3.52 9.44
N GLN A 76 1.68 2.20 9.22
CA GLN A 76 2.60 1.54 8.30
C GLN A 76 2.40 2.03 6.86
N PHE A 77 1.15 2.14 6.42
CA PHE A 77 0.78 2.66 5.11
C PHE A 77 1.23 4.11 4.93
N SER A 78 0.95 4.98 5.90
CA SER A 78 1.38 6.38 5.85
C SER A 78 2.89 6.50 5.78
N LYS A 79 3.62 5.70 6.57
CA LYS A 79 5.08 5.70 6.56
C LYS A 79 5.65 5.22 5.22
N LEU A 80 5.13 4.12 4.70
CA LEU A 80 5.54 3.60 3.39
C LEU A 80 5.26 4.60 2.27
N HIS A 81 4.09 5.25 2.28
CA HIS A 81 3.75 6.28 1.30
C HIS A 81 4.65 7.51 1.38
N GLN A 82 5.00 7.95 2.60
CA GLN A 82 5.95 9.04 2.79
C GLN A 82 7.35 8.69 2.26
N ASP A 83 7.84 7.49 2.58
CA ASP A 83 9.16 7.03 2.14
C ASP A 83 9.20 6.88 0.61
N ARG A 84 8.14 6.32 0.00
CA ARG A 84 7.97 6.27 -1.46
C ARG A 84 7.96 7.64 -2.11
N ALA A 85 7.22 8.59 -1.53
CA ALA A 85 7.12 9.94 -2.08
C ALA A 85 8.49 10.65 -2.08
N GLU A 86 9.25 10.48 -1.01
CA GLU A 86 10.60 11.03 -0.90
C GLU A 86 11.57 10.39 -1.91
N VAL A 87 11.49 9.06 -2.07
CA VAL A 87 12.27 8.33 -3.07
C VAL A 87 11.95 8.80 -4.49
N ILE A 88 10.67 8.92 -4.84
CA ILE A 88 10.23 9.41 -6.15
C ILE A 88 10.75 10.83 -6.41
N ARG A 89 10.61 11.74 -5.44
CA ARG A 89 11.05 13.13 -5.56
C ARG A 89 12.54 13.23 -5.87
N GLN A 90 13.37 12.53 -5.11
CA GLN A 90 14.82 12.54 -5.32
C GLN A 90 15.23 11.83 -6.62
N LEU A 91 14.57 10.72 -6.95
CA LEU A 91 14.82 9.98 -8.19
C LEU A 91 14.51 10.84 -9.41
N TYR A 92 13.34 11.49 -9.43
CA TYR A 92 12.92 12.38 -10.50
C TYR A 92 13.93 13.52 -10.71
N HIS A 93 14.38 14.18 -9.64
CA HIS A 93 15.41 15.20 -9.75
C HIS A 93 16.70 14.70 -10.43
N LYS A 94 17.12 13.47 -10.14
CA LYS A 94 18.31 12.85 -10.75
C LYS A 94 18.09 12.48 -12.21
N ILE A 95 16.88 12.04 -12.58
CA ILE A 95 16.50 11.78 -13.98
C ILE A 95 16.57 13.08 -14.79
N ILE A 96 16.03 14.18 -14.26
CA ILE A 96 16.06 15.49 -14.94
C ILE A 96 17.49 16.02 -15.10
N GLU A 97 18.33 15.90 -14.08
CA GLU A 97 19.75 16.30 -14.22
C GLU A 97 20.48 15.41 -15.23
N LEU A 98 20.23 14.10 -15.23
CA LEU A 98 20.78 13.18 -16.23
C LEU A 98 20.36 13.56 -17.65
N GLN A 99 19.07 13.84 -17.87
CA GLN A 99 18.57 14.26 -19.17
C GLN A 99 19.18 15.59 -19.62
N SER A 100 19.30 16.55 -18.71
CA SER A 100 19.95 17.85 -18.97
C SER A 100 21.43 17.66 -19.36
N ALA A 101 22.17 16.87 -18.58
CA ALA A 101 23.58 16.59 -18.84
C ALA A 101 23.77 15.86 -20.17
N MET A 102 22.94 14.85 -20.46
CA MET A 102 23.00 14.08 -21.69
C MET A 102 22.65 14.93 -22.92
N THR A 103 21.66 15.82 -22.81
CA THR A 103 21.29 16.75 -23.89
C THR A 103 22.44 17.70 -24.23
N VAL A 104 23.09 18.27 -23.20
CA VAL A 104 24.25 19.16 -23.42
C VAL A 104 25.47 18.40 -23.95
N PHE A 105 25.68 17.16 -23.49
CA PHE A 105 26.77 16.33 -23.95
C PHE A 105 26.61 15.95 -25.42
N THR A 106 25.40 15.52 -25.81
CA THR A 106 25.10 14.97 -27.15
C THR A 106 24.63 15.99 -28.17
N ARG A 107 24.55 17.29 -27.85
CA ARG A 107 24.12 18.32 -28.83
C ARG A 107 25.01 18.31 -30.08
N LYS A 108 24.41 18.61 -31.24
CA LYS A 108 25.10 18.61 -32.55
C LYS A 108 26.15 19.71 -32.69
N VAL A 109 25.98 20.81 -31.96
CA VAL A 109 26.90 21.96 -31.99
C VAL A 109 27.25 22.35 -30.57
N HIS A 110 28.55 22.40 -30.27
CA HIS A 110 29.06 22.92 -29.01
C HIS A 110 29.67 24.31 -29.20
N PRO A 111 29.00 25.41 -28.77
CA PRO A 111 29.68 26.68 -28.57
C PRO A 111 30.90 26.48 -27.67
N ILE A 112 32.00 27.10 -28.10
CA ILE A 112 33.27 27.17 -27.38
C ILE A 112 33.39 28.61 -26.87
N ILE A 113 33.52 28.80 -25.57
CA ILE A 113 33.61 30.13 -24.95
C ILE A 113 35.06 30.45 -24.59
N LYS A 114 35.75 29.49 -23.98
CA LYS A 114 37.12 29.65 -23.47
C LYS A 114 38.07 28.62 -24.07
N SER A 115 37.72 27.34 -24.01
CA SER A 115 38.62 26.26 -24.44
C SER A 115 37.83 25.01 -24.81
N ALA A 116 37.95 24.59 -26.07
CA ALA A 116 37.24 23.44 -26.60
C ALA A 116 37.51 22.16 -25.79
N GLU A 117 38.77 21.88 -25.48
CA GLU A 117 39.19 20.69 -24.74
C GLU A 117 38.69 20.70 -23.29
N LYS A 118 38.87 21.83 -22.58
CA LYS A 118 38.39 21.95 -21.20
C LYS A 118 36.88 21.78 -21.12
N GLU A 119 36.14 22.47 -21.98
CA GLU A 119 34.68 22.40 -21.98
C GLU A 119 34.16 21.03 -22.44
N LYS A 120 34.87 20.34 -23.35
CA LYS A 120 34.57 18.95 -23.74
C LYS A 120 34.70 18.02 -22.54
N LYS A 121 35.81 18.13 -21.80
CA LYS A 121 36.04 17.36 -20.58
C LYS A 121 34.98 17.64 -19.51
N GLU A 122 34.65 18.90 -19.26
CA GLU A 122 33.62 19.28 -18.29
C GLU A 122 32.24 18.68 -18.62
N ARG A 123 31.86 18.62 -19.90
CA ARG A 123 30.62 17.96 -20.34
C ARG A 123 30.65 16.45 -20.10
N LEU A 124 31.77 15.80 -20.40
CA LEU A 124 31.97 14.37 -20.15
C LEU A 124 31.92 14.06 -18.64
N ASP A 125 32.60 14.86 -17.82
CA ASP A 125 32.60 14.72 -16.37
C ASP A 125 31.18 14.92 -15.80
N ARG A 126 30.43 15.91 -16.31
CA ARG A 126 29.04 16.15 -15.89
C ARG A 126 28.13 14.96 -16.22
N VAL A 127 28.18 14.42 -17.44
CA VAL A 127 27.31 13.29 -17.82
C VAL A 127 27.65 12.03 -17.03
N ASN A 128 28.94 11.73 -16.83
CA ASN A 128 29.39 10.60 -16.00
C ASN A 128 28.91 10.74 -14.55
N LYS A 129 29.04 11.94 -13.97
CA LYS A 129 28.54 12.23 -12.63
C LYS A 129 27.03 12.07 -12.54
N ALA A 130 26.28 12.55 -13.54
CA ALA A 130 24.82 12.43 -13.55
C ALA A 130 24.36 10.96 -13.66
N ILE A 131 25.00 10.16 -14.53
CA ILE A 131 24.74 8.71 -14.64
C ILE A 131 25.00 8.02 -13.29
N HIS A 132 26.17 8.26 -12.67
CA HIS A 132 26.48 7.67 -11.37
C HIS A 132 25.49 8.10 -10.29
N ASN A 133 25.13 9.38 -10.23
CA ASN A 133 24.19 9.90 -9.25
C ASN A 133 22.79 9.28 -9.38
N PHE A 134 22.33 9.05 -10.61
CA PHE A 134 21.07 8.38 -10.90
C PHE A 134 21.14 6.90 -10.50
N VAL A 135 22.12 6.15 -11.02
CA VAL A 135 22.24 4.70 -10.77
C VAL A 135 22.46 4.39 -9.29
N ASN A 136 23.37 5.10 -8.63
CA ASN A 136 23.68 4.87 -7.21
C ASN A 136 22.50 5.19 -6.29
N TYR A 137 21.59 6.05 -6.74
CA TYR A 137 20.37 6.33 -6.00
C TYR A 137 19.25 5.34 -6.33
N TYR A 138 19.03 5.05 -7.61
CA TYR A 138 17.97 4.17 -8.07
C TYR A 138 18.17 2.73 -7.59
N MET A 139 19.38 2.16 -7.75
CA MET A 139 19.59 0.74 -7.52
C MET A 139 19.25 0.29 -6.08
N PRO A 140 19.69 0.99 -5.01
CA PRO A 140 19.28 0.64 -3.65
C PRO A 140 17.79 0.89 -3.37
N ASN A 141 17.19 1.87 -4.05
CA ASN A 141 15.79 2.26 -3.86
C ASN A 141 14.81 1.53 -4.80
N LYS A 142 15.30 0.60 -5.62
CA LYS A 142 14.49 -0.15 -6.57
C LYS A 142 13.31 -0.89 -5.92
N ILE A 143 13.48 -1.32 -4.66
CA ILE A 143 12.47 -2.03 -3.88
C ILE A 143 11.18 -1.23 -3.64
N TYR A 144 11.25 0.10 -3.77
CA TYR A 144 10.07 0.97 -3.59
C TYR A 144 9.11 0.95 -4.77
N PHE A 145 9.51 0.40 -5.92
CA PHE A 145 8.72 0.37 -7.14
C PHE A 145 8.17 -1.02 -7.43
N ASP A 146 7.02 -1.09 -8.10
CA ASP A 146 6.57 -2.36 -8.67
C ASP A 146 7.52 -2.83 -9.80
N LYS A 147 7.35 -4.09 -10.21
CA LYS A 147 8.25 -4.71 -11.18
C LYS A 147 8.22 -4.04 -12.55
N ASP A 148 7.09 -3.48 -12.96
CA ASP A 148 6.92 -2.92 -14.30
C ASP A 148 7.58 -1.54 -14.37
N LEU A 149 7.34 -0.68 -13.38
CA LEU A 149 8.02 0.61 -13.24
C LEU A 149 9.54 0.42 -13.05
N ALA A 150 9.95 -0.53 -12.22
CA ALA A 150 11.37 -0.86 -12.03
C ALA A 150 12.02 -1.29 -13.36
N LYS A 151 11.33 -2.08 -14.19
CA LYS A 151 11.83 -2.48 -15.50
C LYS A 151 11.96 -1.29 -16.46
N LYS A 152 11.03 -0.33 -16.43
CA LYS A 152 11.14 0.92 -17.21
C LYS A 152 12.37 1.73 -16.80
N LEU A 153 12.61 1.88 -15.50
CA LEU A 153 13.77 2.59 -14.96
C LEU A 153 15.09 1.87 -15.29
N ASP A 154 15.13 0.53 -15.24
CA ASP A 154 16.28 -0.26 -15.67
C ASP A 154 16.60 -0.03 -17.15
N ASN A 155 15.58 -0.06 -18.01
CA ASN A 155 15.72 0.17 -19.45
C ASN A 155 16.22 1.58 -19.74
N LEU A 156 15.64 2.60 -19.08
CA LEU A 156 16.07 3.98 -19.21
C LEU A 156 17.53 4.16 -18.80
N SER A 157 17.94 3.57 -17.66
CA SER A 157 19.32 3.54 -17.19
C SER A 157 20.29 2.96 -18.23
N ASN A 158 19.91 1.81 -18.80
CA ASN A 158 20.73 1.13 -19.80
C ASN A 158 20.82 1.93 -21.11
N GLU A 159 19.73 2.56 -21.55
CA GLU A 159 19.72 3.41 -22.73
C GLU A 159 20.62 4.63 -22.55
N TYR A 160 20.53 5.37 -21.44
CA TYR A 160 21.43 6.50 -21.17
C TYR A 160 22.90 6.07 -21.20
N ARG A 161 23.23 4.96 -20.53
CA ARG A 161 24.59 4.46 -20.46
C ARG A 161 25.12 4.07 -21.84
N THR A 162 24.34 3.29 -22.59
CA THR A 162 24.71 2.83 -23.93
C THR A 162 24.88 3.99 -24.89
N LYS A 163 23.91 4.91 -24.96
CA LYS A 163 23.98 6.08 -25.85
C LYS A 163 25.10 7.03 -25.47
N GLY A 164 25.31 7.26 -24.18
CA GLY A 164 26.42 8.08 -23.68
C GLY A 164 27.77 7.50 -24.07
N TRP A 165 27.94 6.19 -23.91
CA TRP A 165 29.17 5.48 -24.31
C TRP A 165 29.39 5.52 -25.83
N ASP A 166 28.38 5.17 -26.62
CA ASP A 166 28.44 5.20 -28.08
C ASP A 166 28.81 6.59 -28.59
N PHE A 167 28.19 7.63 -28.03
CA PHE A 167 28.47 9.02 -28.40
C PHE A 167 29.91 9.40 -28.06
N ALA A 168 30.35 9.13 -26.82
CA ALA A 168 31.71 9.43 -26.38
C ALA A 168 32.74 8.75 -27.30
N GLN A 169 32.60 7.45 -27.52
CA GLN A 169 33.50 6.65 -28.33
C GLN A 169 33.55 7.16 -29.79
N MET A 170 32.39 7.37 -30.42
CA MET A 170 32.34 7.84 -31.81
C MET A 170 32.87 9.27 -31.96
N SER A 171 32.59 10.15 -30.98
CA SER A 171 33.07 11.53 -30.99
C SER A 171 34.60 11.61 -30.89
N SER A 172 35.23 10.77 -30.07
CA SER A 172 36.69 10.69 -29.97
C SER A 172 37.33 10.23 -31.28
N HIS A 173 36.76 9.20 -31.92
CA HIS A 173 37.25 8.75 -33.23
C HIS A 173 37.23 9.88 -34.27
N LEU A 174 36.14 10.67 -34.33
CA LEU A 174 36.03 11.80 -35.24
C LEU A 174 37.06 12.91 -34.97
N SER A 175 37.43 13.14 -33.71
CA SER A 175 38.40 14.19 -33.36
C SER A 175 39.86 13.78 -33.50
N GLU A 176 40.17 12.48 -33.38
CA GLU A 176 41.56 12.01 -33.24
C GLU A 176 42.18 11.47 -34.54
N TYR A 177 41.37 11.03 -35.51
CA TYR A 177 41.86 10.38 -36.73
C TYR A 177 41.54 11.16 -37.99
N LYS A 178 42.52 11.27 -38.91
CA LYS A 178 42.27 11.74 -40.28
C LYS A 178 41.50 10.67 -41.05
N MET A 179 40.17 10.76 -41.03
CA MET A 179 39.28 9.83 -41.73
C MET A 179 39.02 10.25 -43.17
N ALA A 180 38.78 9.26 -44.04
CA ALA A 180 38.20 9.48 -45.35
C ALA A 180 36.77 10.06 -45.20
N LYS A 181 36.37 10.93 -46.13
CA LYS A 181 35.08 11.64 -46.09
C LYS A 181 33.88 10.70 -45.90
N GLY A 182 33.85 9.57 -46.60
CA GLY A 182 32.77 8.59 -46.48
C GLY A 182 32.63 8.01 -45.07
N SER A 183 33.74 7.76 -44.37
CA SER A 183 33.72 7.29 -42.98
C SER A 183 33.25 8.40 -42.03
N TYR A 184 33.72 9.64 -42.24
CA TYR A 184 33.29 10.79 -41.46
C TYR A 184 31.76 10.97 -41.50
N ASP A 185 31.16 10.93 -42.70
CA ASP A 185 29.72 11.11 -42.88
C ASP A 185 28.91 10.00 -42.17
N ILE A 186 29.42 8.76 -42.13
CA ILE A 186 28.77 7.65 -41.43
C ILE A 186 28.77 7.89 -39.91
N TYR A 187 29.90 8.28 -39.33
CA TYR A 187 30.00 8.55 -37.90
C TYR A 187 29.16 9.77 -37.49
N GLN A 188 29.20 10.85 -38.28
CA GLN A 188 28.38 12.03 -38.03
C GLN A 188 26.88 11.68 -38.01
N LYS A 189 26.39 10.91 -38.99
CA LYS A 189 24.99 10.45 -39.00
C LYS A 189 24.62 9.61 -37.78
N LYS A 190 25.54 8.78 -37.27
CA LYS A 190 25.31 8.01 -36.05
C LYS A 190 25.22 8.90 -34.82
N LEU A 191 26.11 9.89 -34.69
CA LEU A 191 26.05 10.87 -33.61
C LEU A 191 24.76 11.68 -33.66
N ASP A 192 24.37 12.17 -34.84
CA ASP A 192 23.12 12.92 -35.03
C ASP A 192 21.89 12.10 -34.61
N LYS A 193 21.90 10.80 -34.92
CA LYS A 193 20.83 9.87 -34.49
C LYS A 193 20.79 9.71 -32.97
N ILE A 194 21.94 9.63 -32.31
CA ILE A 194 22.01 9.57 -30.84
C ILE A 194 21.47 10.88 -30.24
N SER A 195 21.90 12.03 -30.76
CA SER A 195 21.38 13.33 -30.33
C SER A 195 19.86 13.41 -30.46
N ASP A 196 19.31 12.96 -31.59
CA ASP A 196 17.88 12.96 -31.84
C ASP A 196 17.13 12.04 -30.86
N ILE A 197 17.66 10.85 -30.54
CA ILE A 197 17.07 9.96 -29.53
C ILE A 197 17.03 10.63 -28.16
N VAL A 198 18.16 11.22 -27.72
CA VAL A 198 18.25 11.89 -26.41
C VAL A 198 17.29 13.08 -26.33
N ILE A 199 17.17 13.86 -27.40
CA ILE A 199 16.38 15.11 -27.39
C ILE A 199 14.90 14.84 -27.59
N LYS A 200 14.52 13.80 -28.36
CA LYS A 200 13.13 13.59 -28.78
C LYS A 200 12.47 12.39 -28.11
N GLU A 201 13.20 11.29 -27.91
CA GLU A 201 12.60 10.03 -27.44
C GLU A 201 12.72 9.90 -25.92
N PHE A 202 13.86 10.25 -25.32
CA PHE A 202 14.02 10.15 -23.86
C PHE A 202 13.04 11.03 -23.07
N PRO A 203 12.70 12.27 -23.48
CA PRO A 203 11.68 13.06 -22.81
C PRO A 203 10.32 12.36 -22.76
N LYS A 204 9.91 11.66 -23.83
CA LYS A 204 8.64 10.91 -23.84
C LYS A 204 8.63 9.79 -22.79
N ILE A 205 9.76 9.08 -22.66
CA ILE A 205 9.91 8.04 -21.63
C ILE A 205 9.85 8.68 -20.23
N ILE A 206 10.43 9.88 -20.05
CA ILE A 206 10.37 10.61 -18.78
C ILE A 206 8.93 11.05 -18.49
N GLU A 207 8.18 11.54 -19.48
CA GLU A 207 6.76 11.90 -19.33
C GLU A 207 5.93 10.69 -18.90
N GLU A 208 6.13 9.51 -19.50
CA GLU A 208 5.47 8.28 -19.05
C GLU A 208 5.80 7.93 -17.60
N LEU A 209 7.07 8.09 -17.18
CA LEU A 209 7.48 7.87 -15.79
C LEU A 209 6.86 8.91 -14.85
N GLU A 210 6.71 10.16 -15.27
CA GLU A 210 6.05 11.20 -14.49
C GLU A 210 4.60 10.85 -14.20
N ASP A 211 3.88 10.29 -15.18
CA ASP A 211 2.48 9.87 -14.99
C ASP A 211 2.36 8.69 -14.03
N GLU A 212 3.29 7.74 -14.07
CA GLU A 212 3.37 6.67 -13.07
C GLU A 212 3.72 7.20 -11.68
N PHE A 213 4.66 8.14 -11.58
CA PHE A 213 5.00 8.79 -10.32
C PHE A 213 3.81 9.58 -9.75
N ARG A 214 3.11 10.36 -10.57
CA ARG A 214 1.88 11.08 -10.22
C ARG A 214 0.81 10.14 -9.69
N THR A 215 0.64 8.99 -10.34
CA THR A 215 -0.29 7.93 -9.90
C THR A 215 0.08 7.40 -8.52
N ILE A 216 1.36 7.10 -8.26
CA ILE A 216 1.83 6.63 -6.95
C ILE A 216 1.67 7.71 -5.86
N LEU A 217 1.88 8.97 -6.22
CA LEU A 217 1.74 10.11 -5.32
C LEU A 217 0.28 10.53 -5.07
N GLY A 218 -0.68 9.99 -5.83
CA GLY A 218 -2.09 10.36 -5.73
C GLY A 218 -2.44 11.73 -6.34
N VAL A 219 -1.57 12.26 -7.19
CA VAL A 219 -1.79 13.52 -7.93
C VAL A 219 -2.31 13.14 -9.32
N LYS A 220 -3.63 12.95 -9.44
CA LYS A 220 -4.27 12.72 -10.76
C LYS A 220 -4.26 13.98 -11.61
#